data_AF-F2E2V6-F1
#
_entry.id   AF-F2E2V6-F1
#
_cell.length_a   1.000
_cell.length_b   1.000
_cell.length_c   1.000
_cell.angle_alpha   90.00
_cell.angle_beta   90.00
_cell.angle_gamma   90.00
#
_symmetry.space_group_name_H-M   'P 1'
#
loop_
_entity.id
_entity.type
_entity.pdbx_description
1 polymer ?
#
loop_
_entity_poly.entity_id
_entity_poly.type
_entity_poly.pdbx_seq_one_letter_code
_entity_poly.pdbx_strand_id
1 'polypeptide(L)'
;VAKYNVVQKSKRESSHDRKRRAHGDPNSGKLKHHNAPIAISGKRKRKLLRRLNRDQKEAAMVKALENNMGDVDMVSAEGTALGLLEYFEPNGED
;
A
#
# COMPACT_ATOMS: atom_id res chain seq x y z
N VAL A 1 46.01 22.45 -1.14
CA VAL A 1 44.83 21.54 -0.99
C VAL A 1 44.10 21.72 0.34
N ALA A 2 44.78 21.78 1.50
CA ALA A 2 44.13 21.84 2.82
C ALA A 2 43.19 23.05 3.05
N LYS A 3 43.63 24.29 2.73
CA LYS A 3 42.81 25.51 2.94
C LYS A 3 41.49 25.49 2.15
N TYR A 4 41.51 25.01 0.91
CA TYR A 4 40.31 24.91 0.07
C TYR A 4 39.28 23.95 0.70
N ASN A 5 39.72 22.79 1.18
CA ASN A 5 38.83 21.81 1.81
C ASN A 5 38.18 22.37 3.09
N VAL A 6 38.91 23.18 3.88
CA VAL A 6 38.35 23.85 5.06
C VAL A 6 37.24 24.82 4.67
N VAL A 7 37.47 25.66 3.66
CA VAL A 7 36.45 26.59 3.14
C VAL A 7 35.24 25.84 2.60
N GLN A 8 35.45 24.75 1.86
CA GLN A 8 34.35 23.94 1.33
C GLN A 8 33.52 23.27 2.43
N LYS A 9 34.15 22.77 3.49
CA LYS A 9 33.44 22.20 4.65
C LYS A 9 32.57 23.24 5.34
N SER A 10 33.11 24.43 5.61
CA SER A 10 32.37 25.54 6.22
C SER A 10 31.17 25.98 5.36
N LYS A 11 31.34 26.08 4.04
CA LYS A 11 30.23 26.39 3.12
C LYS A 11 29.13 25.32 3.16
N ARG A 12 29.50 24.03 3.19
CA ARG A 12 28.55 22.91 3.29
C ARG A 12 27.76 22.96 4.60
N GLU A 13 28.43 23.24 5.71
CA GLU A 13 27.82 23.38 7.03
C GLU A 13 26.82 24.54 7.07
N SER A 14 27.24 25.74 6.64
CA SER A 14 26.36 26.91 6.57
C SER A 14 25.11 26.68 5.70
N SER A 15 25.28 26.01 4.57
CA SER A 15 24.15 25.62 3.70
C SER A 15 23.20 24.65 4.42
N HIS A 16 23.75 23.67 5.14
CA HIS A 16 22.95 22.70 5.87
C HIS A 16 22.19 23.34 7.04
N ASP A 17 22.79 24.29 7.74
CA ASP A 17 22.13 25.02 8.83
C ASP A 17 21.02 25.93 8.33
N ARG A 18 21.23 26.59 7.18
CA ARG A 18 20.17 27.37 6.51
C ARG A 18 18.97 26.49 6.18
N LYS A 19 19.21 25.27 5.66
CA LYS A 19 18.13 24.31 5.37
C LYS A 19 17.43 23.82 6.64
N ARG A 20 18.16 23.53 7.71
CA ARG A 20 17.59 23.14 9.01
C ARG A 20 16.74 24.26 9.61
N ARG A 21 17.17 25.51 9.49
CA ARG A 21 16.41 26.66 9.98
C ARG A 21 15.11 26.89 9.20
N ALA A 22 15.15 26.71 7.88
CA ALA A 22 13.99 26.94 7.01
C ALA A 22 13.01 25.76 6.95
N HIS A 23 13.50 24.52 7.05
CA HIS A 23 12.71 23.30 6.78
C HIS A 23 12.91 22.19 7.82
N GLY A 24 13.61 22.48 8.92
CA GLY A 24 13.79 21.53 10.00
C GLY A 24 12.49 21.25 10.73
N ASP A 25 12.42 20.06 11.33
CA ASP A 25 11.34 19.74 12.25
C ASP A 25 11.35 20.73 13.45
N PRO A 26 10.19 21.26 13.88
CA PRO A 26 10.13 22.22 14.99
C PRO A 26 10.68 21.69 16.32
N ASN A 27 10.57 20.39 16.57
CA ASN A 27 10.98 19.78 17.84
C ASN A 27 12.43 19.28 17.80
N SER A 28 12.92 18.76 16.66
CA SER A 28 14.29 18.21 16.56
C SER A 28 15.30 19.14 15.88
N GLY A 29 14.85 20.15 15.13
CA GLY A 29 15.68 21.03 14.32
C GLY A 29 16.42 20.32 13.17
N LYS A 30 16.15 19.04 12.92
CA LYS A 30 16.77 18.27 11.84
C LYS A 30 15.89 18.30 10.59
N LEU A 31 16.54 18.24 9.43
CA LEU A 31 15.83 18.11 8.16
C LEU A 31 15.19 16.72 8.08
N LYS A 32 13.95 16.64 7.59
CA LYS A 32 13.27 15.35 7.39
C LYS A 32 14.00 14.53 6.34
N HIS A 33 14.26 13.26 6.68
CA HIS A 33 14.85 12.32 5.72
C HIS A 33 13.74 11.75 4.84
N HIS A 34 13.80 12.05 3.54
CA HIS A 34 12.91 11.42 2.58
C HIS A 34 13.52 10.08 2.14
N ASN A 35 13.01 8.98 2.69
CA ASN A 35 13.35 7.65 2.20
C ASN A 35 12.75 7.48 0.80
N ALA A 36 13.59 7.26 -0.20
CA ALA A 36 13.09 6.90 -1.51
C ALA A 36 12.23 5.63 -1.40
N PRO A 37 11.09 5.56 -2.11
CA PRO A 37 10.27 4.36 -2.10
C PRO A 37 11.10 3.18 -2.62
N ILE A 38 11.10 2.08 -1.87
CA ILE A 38 11.77 0.85 -2.28
C ILE A 38 11.00 0.29 -3.48
N ALA A 39 11.71 0.02 -4.59
CA ALA A 39 11.10 -0.59 -5.75
C ALA A 39 10.57 -1.99 -5.42
N ILE A 40 9.26 -2.21 -5.58
CA ILE A 40 8.60 -3.48 -5.33
C ILE A 40 8.31 -4.16 -6.68
N SER A 41 8.69 -5.44 -6.82
CA SER A 41 8.38 -6.22 -8.02
C SER A 41 6.88 -6.34 -8.26
N GLY A 42 6.44 -6.40 -9.53
CA GLY A 42 5.02 -6.49 -9.88
C GLY A 42 4.32 -7.70 -9.25
N LYS A 43 5.01 -8.84 -9.14
CA LYS A 43 4.52 -10.04 -8.43
C LYS A 43 4.25 -9.74 -6.95
N ARG A 44 5.17 -9.07 -6.27
CA ARG A 44 5.02 -8.72 -4.86
C ARG A 44 3.90 -7.69 -4.67
N LYS A 45 3.77 -6.70 -5.55
CA LYS A 45 2.64 -5.74 -5.56
C LYS A 45 1.29 -6.47 -5.67
N ARG A 46 1.16 -7.40 -6.63
CA ARG A 46 -0.05 -8.23 -6.79
C ARG A 46 -0.36 -9.05 -5.55
N LYS A 47 0.66 -9.66 -4.92
CA LYS A 47 0.49 -10.43 -3.67
C LYS A 47 -0.01 -9.55 -2.52
N LEU A 48 0.56 -8.36 -2.36
CA LEU A 48 0.15 -7.41 -1.32
C LEU A 48 -1.30 -6.95 -1.52
N LEU A 49 -1.69 -6.61 -2.75
CA LEU A 49 -3.09 -6.25 -3.07
C LEU A 49 -4.07 -7.39 -2.78
N ARG A 50 -3.73 -8.63 -3.17
CA ARG A 50 -4.57 -9.80 -2.88
C ARG A 50 -4.71 -10.09 -1.38
N ARG A 51 -3.69 -9.77 -0.58
CA ARG A 51 -3.77 -9.91 0.88
C ARG A 51 -4.67 -8.82 1.44
N LEU A 52 -4.42 -7.57 1.09
CA LEU A 52 -5.22 -6.42 1.54
C LEU A 52 -6.72 -6.59 1.22
N ASN A 53 -7.06 -7.06 0.02
CA ASN A 53 -8.45 -7.30 -0.36
C ASN A 53 -9.12 -8.41 0.47
N ARG A 54 -8.36 -9.41 0.93
CA ARG A 54 -8.88 -10.47 1.82
C ARG A 54 -9.11 -9.91 3.21
N ASP A 55 -8.10 -9.24 3.76
CA ASP A 55 -8.17 -8.60 5.07
C ASP A 55 -9.35 -7.60 5.16
N GLN A 56 -9.62 -6.85 4.08
CA GLN A 56 -10.78 -5.94 3.98
C GLN A 56 -12.13 -6.67 3.93
N LYS A 57 -12.22 -7.78 3.17
CA LYS A 57 -13.44 -8.60 3.11
C LYS A 57 -13.75 -9.24 4.45
N GLU A 58 -12.74 -9.80 5.11
CA GLU A 58 -12.86 -10.39 6.44
C GLU A 58 -13.29 -9.33 7.46
N ALA A 59 -12.65 -8.16 7.48
CA ALA A 59 -13.05 -7.06 8.35
C ALA A 59 -14.49 -6.58 8.08
N ALA A 60 -14.92 -6.54 6.81
CA ALA A 60 -16.29 -6.19 6.46
C ALA A 60 -17.30 -7.25 6.93
N MET A 61 -16.98 -8.54 6.80
CA MET A 61 -17.82 -9.64 7.30
C MET A 61 -17.93 -9.62 8.82
N VAL A 62 -16.81 -9.47 9.54
CA VAL A 62 -16.79 -9.35 11.00
C VAL A 62 -17.63 -8.16 11.45
N LYS A 63 -17.43 -6.99 10.83
CA LYS A 63 -18.23 -5.80 11.14
C LYS A 63 -19.71 -6.00 10.82
N ALA A 64 -20.05 -6.69 9.73
CA ALA A 64 -21.45 -7.01 9.41
C ALA A 64 -22.06 -7.95 10.46
N LEU A 65 -21.31 -8.97 10.89
CA LEU A 65 -21.73 -9.91 11.92
C LEU A 65 -21.90 -9.24 13.29
N GLU A 66 -20.99 -8.34 13.66
CA GLU A 66 -21.08 -7.57 14.91
C GLU A 66 -22.29 -6.62 14.93
N ASN A 67 -22.62 -5.99 13.80
CA ASN A 67 -23.76 -5.07 13.71
C ASN A 67 -25.10 -5.79 13.53
N ASN A 68 -25.09 -7.03 13.07
CA ASN A 68 -26.27 -7.83 12.85
C ASN A 68 -26.35 -8.92 13.93
N MET A 69 -26.77 -8.55 15.15
CA MET A 69 -27.03 -9.51 16.24
C MET A 69 -28.23 -10.46 15.98
N GLY A 70 -28.69 -10.58 14.74
CA GLY A 70 -29.78 -11.44 14.31
C GLY A 70 -29.26 -12.48 13.34
N ASP A 71 -29.46 -13.75 13.70
CA ASP A 71 -29.06 -14.97 13.00
C ASP A 71 -29.03 -14.84 11.47
N VAL A 72 -27.86 -15.03 10.87
CA VAL A 72 -27.70 -15.20 9.42
C VAL A 72 -27.14 -16.60 9.17
N ASP A 73 -27.99 -17.47 8.63
CA ASP A 73 -27.60 -18.80 8.15
C ASP A 73 -26.49 -18.68 7.09
N MET A 74 -25.38 -19.39 7.32
CA MET A 74 -24.20 -19.40 6.46
C MET A 74 -24.47 -20.11 5.12
N VAL A 75 -24.89 -19.36 4.10
CA VAL A 75 -24.97 -19.89 2.73
C VAL A 75 -23.57 -19.87 2.09
N SER A 76 -22.99 -21.05 1.89
CA SER A 76 -21.69 -21.26 1.24
C SER A 76 -21.70 -20.79 -0.22
N ALA A 77 -20.81 -19.87 -0.58
CA ALA A 77 -20.66 -19.31 -1.92
C ALA A 77 -19.79 -20.20 -2.85
N GLU A 78 -20.00 -21.52 -2.85
CA GLU A 78 -19.30 -22.46 -3.74
C GLU A 78 -20.12 -22.87 -4.98
N GLY A 79 -21.32 -22.31 -5.17
CA GLY A 79 -22.25 -22.72 -6.24
C GLY A 79 -22.18 -21.96 -7.58
N THR A 80 -21.43 -20.87 -7.69
CA THR A 80 -21.50 -20.00 -8.89
C THR A 80 -20.52 -20.38 -10.01
N ALA A 81 -19.67 -21.38 -9.82
CA ALA A 81 -18.72 -21.82 -10.84
C ALA A 81 -19.29 -22.87 -11.82
N LEU A 82 -20.38 -23.55 -11.45
CA LEU A 82 -20.97 -24.63 -12.26
C LEU A 82 -22.13 -24.17 -13.15
N GLY A 83 -22.77 -23.04 -12.86
CA GLY A 83 -23.94 -22.54 -13.62
C GLY A 83 -23.62 -21.72 -14.88
N LEU A 84 -22.34 -21.46 -15.19
CA LEU A 84 -21.93 -20.66 -16.36
C LEU A 84 -21.53 -21.51 -17.57
N LEU A 85 -21.45 -22.84 -17.43
CA LEU A 85 -21.14 -23.78 -18.50
C LEU A 85 -22.39 -24.41 -19.14
N GLU A 86 -23.58 -24.16 -18.59
CA GLU A 86 -24.85 -24.69 -19.11
C GLU A 86 -25.48 -23.80 -20.21
N TYR A 87 -24.87 -22.66 -20.54
CA TYR A 87 -25.34 -21.72 -21.57
C TYR A 87 -24.48 -21.73 -22.85
N PHE A 88 -24.02 -22.90 -23.28
CA PHE A 88 -23.48 -23.08 -24.62
C PHE A 88 -24.19 -24.27 -25.28
N GLU A 89 -25.42 -24.06 -25.74
CA GLU A 89 -26.04 -24.98 -26.69
C GLU A 89 -25.35 -24.83 -28.06
N PRO A 90 -24.71 -25.88 -28.60
CA PRO A 90 -24.20 -25.89 -29.96
C PRO A 90 -25.37 -26.21 -30.90
N ASN A 91 -26.04 -25.19 -31.43
CA ASN A 91 -26.99 -25.39 -32.53
C ASN A 91 -26.25 -25.28 -33.88
N GLY A 92 -25.86 -26.42 -34.46
CA GLY A 92 -26.01 -26.67 -35.91
C GLY A 92 -27.48 -27.05 -36.18
N GLU A 93 -28.07 -27.05 -37.37
CA GLU A 93 -27.71 -26.99 -38.79
C GLU A 93 -28.76 -26.03 -39.46
N ASP A 94 -28.54 -25.36 -40.59
CA ASP A 94 -28.55 -25.86 -41.98
C ASP A 94 -27.64 -25.01 -42.92
#